data_AF-A0A6P1YQQ5-F1
#
_entry.id   AF-A0A6P1YQQ5-F1
#
_cell.length_a   1.000
_cell.length_b   1.000
_cell.length_c   1.000
_cell.angle_alpha   90.00
_cell.angle_beta   90.00
_cell.angle_gamma   90.00
#
_symmetry.space_group_name_H-M   'P 1'
#
loop_
_entity.id
_entity.type
_entity.pdbx_description
1 polymer ?
#
loop_
_entity_poly.entity_id
_entity_poly.type
_entity_poly.pdbx_seq_one_letter_code
_entity_poly.pdbx_strand_id
1 'polypeptide(L)'
;MLEDLGDRLARHDLSRELGQSSLTEQDAAVSTLQQAGSAGLLSPGQSAWIKDATEVRDSTISGLERDPVALVAQRFPERFKAPAPLDITDRAKFQDALRQRAAMVQFGAQLYGTRPLSVLGPGDLAAVQSVLDGPDPTAKVRLAADLTQALPEGVRMSTWAALGQKGPAAALTSFAGGLMPADPDVAAEPRYAPKAGTEGEAFREGLDKALPATAFGSNSRTGETGPYAVLREAVRARYADLSATVGDTTGRLDENRLQRAVEDISGGVLSHSGSPLIAPERGMSQRDFDGILSGITEADLAGVSTLSGSAVTPEYLRNSASLETIGQGRYFVRLNRDPARPSYAVRDGQPFMLDLRDRQPAPVVAPRGVYGGQRFGDFWTGGAR
;
A
#
# COMPACT_ATOMS: atom_id res chain seq x y z
N MET A 1 16.97 -13.53 48.42
CA MET A 1 17.87 -12.69 47.60
C MET A 1 18.22 -13.38 46.28
N LEU A 2 18.59 -14.67 46.27
CA LEU A 2 18.84 -15.41 45.02
C LEU A 2 17.57 -15.65 44.18
N GLU A 3 16.43 -15.95 44.82
CA GLU A 3 15.14 -16.13 44.13
C GLU A 3 14.65 -14.85 43.41
N ASP A 4 14.74 -13.69 44.07
CA ASP A 4 14.40 -12.37 43.47
C ASP A 4 15.31 -12.02 42.27
N LEU A 5 16.58 -12.43 42.29
CA LEU A 5 17.48 -12.24 41.15
C LEU A 5 17.08 -13.12 39.96
N GLY A 6 16.73 -14.39 40.22
CA GLY A 6 16.26 -15.32 39.20
C GLY A 6 14.98 -14.83 38.53
N ASP A 7 14.00 -14.38 39.31
CA ASP A 7 12.74 -13.85 38.79
C ASP A 7 12.93 -12.59 37.93
N ARG A 8 13.85 -11.69 38.32
CA ARG A 8 14.19 -10.49 37.53
C ARG A 8 14.85 -10.83 36.20
N LEU A 9 15.74 -11.82 36.18
CA LEU A 9 16.37 -12.29 34.94
C LEU A 9 15.32 -12.92 34.01
N ALA A 10 14.47 -13.79 34.54
CA ALA A 10 13.39 -14.40 33.76
C ALA A 10 12.43 -13.37 33.17
N ARG A 11 12.08 -12.33 33.93
CA ARG A 11 11.25 -11.21 33.44
C ARG A 11 11.91 -10.42 32.32
N HIS A 12 13.21 -10.16 32.46
CA HIS A 12 13.97 -9.46 31.44
C HIS A 12 14.05 -10.28 30.15
N ASP A 13 14.32 -11.59 30.26
CA ASP A 13 14.40 -12.49 29.11
C ASP A 13 13.04 -12.63 28.43
N LEU A 14 11.96 -12.82 29.19
CA LEU A 14 10.59 -12.79 28.68
C LEU A 14 10.29 -11.49 27.92
N SER A 15 10.63 -10.34 28.51
CA SER A 15 10.37 -9.04 27.89
C SER A 15 11.15 -8.85 26.58
N ARG A 16 12.37 -9.38 26.54
CA ARG A 16 13.22 -9.34 25.35
C ARG A 16 12.67 -10.25 24.26
N GLU A 17 12.38 -11.50 24.59
CA GLU A 17 11.86 -12.50 23.66
C GLU A 17 10.52 -12.05 23.08
N LEU A 18 9.59 -11.60 23.92
CA LEU A 18 8.31 -11.07 23.45
C LEU A 18 8.48 -9.82 22.58
N GLY A 19 9.40 -8.93 22.91
CA GLY A 19 9.67 -7.74 22.09
C GLY A 19 10.20 -8.07 20.70
N GLN A 20 10.76 -9.27 20.52
CA GLN A 20 11.29 -9.79 19.26
C GLN A 20 10.32 -10.72 18.52
N SER A 21 9.16 -11.04 19.10
CA SER A 21 8.13 -11.89 18.48
C SER A 21 7.06 -11.07 17.76
N SER A 22 6.23 -11.73 16.95
CA SER A 22 5.12 -11.10 16.24
C SER A 22 4.05 -10.56 17.19
N LEU A 23 3.22 -9.60 16.75
CA LEU A 23 2.12 -9.08 17.57
C LEU A 23 1.11 -10.19 17.94
N THR A 24 0.89 -11.16 17.06
CA THR A 24 0.02 -12.32 17.34
C THR A 24 0.58 -13.21 18.45
N GLU A 25 1.89 -13.45 18.47
CA GLU A 25 2.53 -14.21 19.55
C GLU A 25 2.51 -13.44 20.87
N GLN A 26 2.69 -12.11 20.82
CA GLN A 26 2.56 -11.24 22.00
C GLN A 26 1.13 -11.26 22.56
N ASP A 27 0.11 -11.14 21.71
CA ASP A 27 -1.30 -11.25 22.08
C ASP A 27 -1.60 -12.62 22.74
N ALA A 28 -1.11 -13.70 22.15
CA ALA A 28 -1.26 -15.04 22.68
C ALA A 28 -0.60 -15.19 24.06
N ALA A 29 0.63 -14.68 24.23
CA ALA A 29 1.33 -14.72 25.50
C ALA A 29 0.59 -13.95 26.61
N VAL A 30 0.11 -12.74 26.30
CA VAL A 30 -0.70 -11.94 27.24
C VAL A 30 -1.97 -12.71 27.64
N SER A 31 -2.69 -13.27 26.67
CA SER A 31 -3.90 -14.06 26.91
C SER A 31 -3.63 -15.29 27.79
N THR A 32 -2.58 -16.05 27.49
CA THR A 32 -2.17 -17.22 28.28
C THR A 32 -1.81 -16.85 29.72
N LEU A 33 -1.04 -15.78 29.93
CA LEU A 33 -0.68 -15.31 31.27
C LEU A 33 -1.92 -14.83 32.05
N GLN A 34 -2.85 -14.15 31.40
CA GLN A 34 -4.12 -13.71 32.02
C GLN A 34 -4.99 -14.91 32.44
N GLN A 35 -5.08 -15.95 31.62
CA GLN A 35 -5.81 -17.18 31.94
C GLN A 35 -5.16 -17.94 33.11
N ALA A 36 -3.83 -18.05 33.14
CA ALA A 36 -3.13 -18.66 34.25
C ALA A 36 -3.33 -17.86 35.56
N GLY A 37 -3.32 -16.52 35.46
CA GLY A 37 -3.57 -15.63 36.58
C GLY A 37 -4.98 -15.79 37.15
N SER A 38 -6.01 -15.82 36.30
CA SER A 38 -7.39 -16.02 36.74
C SER A 38 -7.66 -17.42 37.31
N ALA A 39 -6.92 -18.43 36.85
CA ALA A 39 -6.94 -19.79 37.39
C ALA A 39 -6.14 -19.95 38.70
N GLY A 40 -5.47 -18.89 39.20
CA GLY A 40 -4.66 -18.97 40.42
C GLY A 40 -3.38 -19.82 40.26
N LEU A 41 -2.94 -20.05 39.01
CA LEU A 41 -1.77 -20.86 38.68
C LEU A 41 -0.47 -20.06 38.70
N LEU A 42 -0.55 -18.73 38.79
CA LEU A 42 0.62 -17.86 38.91
C LEU A 42 0.93 -17.59 40.39
N SER A 43 2.21 -17.72 40.74
CA SER A 43 2.71 -17.21 42.01
C SER A 43 2.58 -15.68 42.10
N PRO A 44 2.65 -15.09 43.31
CA PRO A 44 2.62 -13.63 43.47
C PRO A 44 3.71 -12.90 42.65
N GLY A 45 4.90 -13.49 42.49
CA GLY A 45 5.97 -12.95 41.64
C GLY A 45 5.66 -13.00 40.14
N GLN A 46 4.98 -14.05 39.68
CA GLN A 46 4.62 -14.24 38.26
C GLN A 46 3.45 -13.36 37.81
N SER A 47 2.65 -12.82 38.74
CA SER A 47 1.59 -11.87 38.40
C SER A 47 2.14 -10.59 37.76
N ALA A 48 3.41 -10.23 38.03
CA ALA A 48 4.11 -9.14 37.37
C ALA A 48 4.40 -9.41 35.88
N TRP A 49 4.43 -10.69 35.45
CA TRP A 49 4.70 -11.05 34.05
C TRP A 49 3.56 -10.64 33.12
N ILE A 50 2.30 -10.66 33.60
CA ILE A 50 1.16 -10.16 32.83
C ILE A 50 1.39 -8.70 32.46
N LYS A 51 1.76 -7.89 33.47
CA LYS A 51 2.03 -6.46 33.29
C LYS A 51 3.17 -6.24 32.30
N ASP A 52 4.30 -6.92 32.48
CA ASP A 52 5.45 -6.77 31.58
C ASP A 52 5.13 -7.19 30.14
N ALA A 53 4.41 -8.29 29.94
CA ALA A 53 3.99 -8.75 28.62
C ALA A 53 3.05 -7.74 27.94
N THR A 54 2.10 -7.18 28.69
CA THR A 54 1.22 -6.10 28.20
C THR A 54 2.02 -4.83 27.87
N GLU A 55 2.98 -4.41 28.70
CA GLU A 55 3.84 -3.25 28.44
C GLU A 55 4.72 -3.45 27.21
N VAL A 56 5.27 -4.65 27.00
CA VAL A 56 6.06 -4.99 25.80
C VAL A 56 5.19 -4.90 24.55
N ARG A 57 3.97 -5.44 24.61
CA ARG A 57 3.01 -5.36 23.51
C ARG A 57 2.63 -3.92 23.18
N ASP A 58 2.22 -3.15 24.18
CA ASP A 58 1.75 -1.78 23.98
C ASP A 58 2.89 -0.85 23.53
N SER A 59 4.12 -1.08 24.04
CA SER A 59 5.32 -0.37 23.57
C SER A 59 5.71 -0.77 22.15
N THR A 60 5.47 -2.01 21.72
CA THR A 60 5.67 -2.44 20.33
C THR A 60 4.68 -1.73 19.41
N ILE A 61 3.38 -1.76 19.73
CA ILE A 61 2.34 -1.05 18.94
C ILE A 61 2.68 0.44 18.84
N SER A 62 2.91 1.08 19.99
CA SER A 62 3.23 2.51 20.05
C SER A 62 4.54 2.84 19.31
N GLY A 63 5.53 1.95 19.38
CA GLY A 63 6.81 2.11 18.68
C GLY A 63 6.63 2.01 17.16
N LEU A 64 5.85 1.06 16.66
CA LEU A 64 5.56 0.91 15.23
C LEU A 64 4.82 2.13 14.67
N GLU A 65 3.96 2.75 15.46
CA GLU A 65 3.23 3.97 15.08
C GLU A 65 4.10 5.23 15.11
N ARG A 66 4.94 5.39 16.14
CA ARG A 66 5.68 6.64 16.38
C ARG A 66 7.04 6.68 15.70
N ASP A 67 7.82 5.61 15.83
CA ASP A 67 9.17 5.51 15.28
C ASP A 67 9.53 4.03 15.01
N PRO A 68 9.03 3.46 13.90
CA PRO A 68 9.26 2.05 13.58
C PRO A 68 10.74 1.74 13.36
N VAL A 69 11.54 2.73 12.92
CA VAL A 69 12.99 2.57 12.73
C VAL A 69 13.69 2.42 14.08
N ALA A 70 13.40 3.31 15.03
CA ALA A 70 13.99 3.25 16.37
C ALA A 70 13.56 1.98 17.10
N LEU A 71 12.29 1.58 17.00
CA LEU A 71 11.81 0.33 17.58
C LEU A 71 12.58 -0.87 17.04
N VAL A 72 12.71 -1.01 15.72
CA VAL A 72 13.42 -2.15 15.11
C VAL A 72 14.90 -2.16 15.52
N ALA A 73 15.57 -1.01 15.53
CA ALA A 73 16.96 -0.93 16.01
C ALA A 73 17.10 -1.31 17.49
N GLN A 74 16.14 -0.90 18.33
CA GLN A 74 16.13 -1.22 19.75
C GLN A 74 15.86 -2.70 20.02
N ARG A 75 14.93 -3.31 19.29
CA ARG A 75 14.53 -4.71 19.48
C ARG A 75 15.51 -5.69 18.85
N PHE A 76 16.23 -5.28 17.80
CA PHE A 76 17.16 -6.14 17.06
C PHE A 76 18.56 -5.52 16.91
N PRO A 77 19.23 -5.18 18.03
CA PRO A 77 20.54 -4.51 17.99
C PRO A 77 21.65 -5.37 17.36
N GLU A 78 21.49 -6.70 17.39
CA GLU A 78 22.39 -7.64 16.72
C GLU A 78 22.28 -7.61 15.19
N ARG A 79 21.14 -7.18 14.66
CA ARG A 79 20.86 -7.13 13.22
C ARG A 79 20.92 -5.72 12.64
N PHE A 80 20.42 -4.75 13.38
CA PHE A 80 20.32 -3.36 12.94
C PHE A 80 20.94 -2.43 13.96
N LYS A 81 21.88 -1.61 13.50
CA LYS A 81 22.35 -0.46 14.26
C LYS A 81 21.36 0.68 14.11
N ALA A 82 21.16 1.47 15.17
CA ALA A 82 20.40 2.70 15.10
C ALA A 82 20.99 3.59 13.98
N PRO A 83 20.20 3.96 12.96
CA PRO A 83 20.70 4.76 11.86
C PRO A 83 20.99 6.19 12.33
N ALA A 84 21.95 6.84 11.69
CA ALA A 84 22.20 8.27 11.89
C ALA A 84 20.99 9.10 11.40
N PRO A 85 20.84 10.35 11.89
CA PRO A 85 19.86 11.28 11.35
C PRO A 85 20.00 11.45 9.84
N LEU A 86 18.88 11.68 9.13
CA LEU A 86 18.91 11.88 7.68
C LEU A 86 19.66 13.18 7.32
N ASP A 87 20.64 13.06 6.42
CA ASP A 87 21.35 14.21 5.84
C ASP A 87 20.66 14.60 4.52
N ILE A 88 19.73 15.55 4.57
CA ILE A 88 18.95 16.01 3.40
C ILE A 88 19.78 16.92 2.47
N THR A 89 20.98 17.33 2.90
CA THR A 89 21.87 18.19 2.13
C THR A 89 22.73 17.41 1.14
N ASP A 90 23.03 16.15 1.47
CA ASP A 90 23.81 15.23 0.64
C ASP A 90 22.91 14.13 0.06
N ARG A 91 22.61 14.24 -1.23
CA ARG A 91 21.68 13.34 -1.94
C ARG A 91 22.06 11.87 -1.82
N ALA A 92 23.34 11.53 -1.95
CA ALA A 92 23.77 10.13 -1.91
C ALA A 92 23.57 9.54 -0.53
N LYS A 93 24.00 10.26 0.52
CA LYS A 93 23.81 9.84 1.91
C LYS A 93 22.34 9.77 2.30
N PHE A 94 21.53 10.74 1.85
CA PHE A 94 20.09 10.74 2.08
C PHE A 94 19.44 9.46 1.52
N GLN A 95 19.70 9.15 0.26
CA GLN A 95 19.13 7.97 -0.39
C GLN A 95 19.61 6.66 0.24
N ASP A 96 20.90 6.56 0.59
CA ASP A 96 21.44 5.35 1.25
C ASP A 96 20.84 5.14 2.63
N ALA A 97 20.69 6.21 3.42
CA ALA A 97 20.04 6.15 4.72
C ALA A 97 18.54 5.78 4.60
N LEU A 98 17.84 6.30 3.57
CA LEU A 98 16.45 5.92 3.28
C LEU A 98 16.34 4.44 2.92
N ARG A 99 17.22 3.89 2.08
CA ARG A 99 17.24 2.45 1.73
C ARG A 99 17.50 1.57 2.95
N GLN A 100 18.45 1.96 3.80
CA GLN A 100 18.74 1.25 5.04
C GLN A 100 17.50 1.21 5.95
N ARG A 101 16.86 2.36 6.16
CA ARG A 101 15.64 2.47 6.97
C ARG A 101 14.48 1.70 6.35
N ALA A 102 14.34 1.71 5.02
CA ALA A 102 13.33 0.92 4.31
C ALA A 102 13.47 -0.58 4.63
N ALA A 103 14.70 -1.11 4.61
CA ALA A 103 14.95 -2.51 4.96
C ALA A 103 14.56 -2.82 6.42
N MET A 104 14.82 -1.90 7.36
CA MET A 104 14.43 -2.05 8.77
C MET A 104 12.91 -2.10 8.93
N VAL A 105 12.20 -1.15 8.33
CA VAL A 105 10.74 -1.06 8.50
C VAL A 105 9.99 -2.13 7.72
N GLN A 106 10.55 -2.63 6.61
CA GLN A 106 10.02 -3.82 5.93
C GLN A 106 10.19 -5.07 6.79
N PHE A 107 11.35 -5.25 7.41
CA PHE A 107 11.57 -6.34 8.37
C PHE A 107 10.58 -6.25 9.54
N GLY A 108 10.43 -5.06 10.15
CA GLY A 108 9.46 -4.84 11.22
C GLY A 108 8.02 -5.14 10.77
N ALA A 109 7.60 -4.62 9.61
CA ALA A 109 6.26 -4.87 9.10
C ALA A 109 5.98 -6.36 8.85
N GLN A 110 6.96 -7.09 8.32
CA GLN A 110 6.84 -8.54 8.10
C GLN A 110 6.78 -9.31 9.42
N LEU A 111 7.69 -9.02 10.36
CA LEU A 111 7.75 -9.70 11.65
C LEU A 111 6.48 -9.48 12.47
N TYR A 112 6.05 -8.23 12.60
CA TYR A 112 4.91 -7.85 13.43
C TYR A 112 3.57 -8.02 12.71
N GLY A 113 3.57 -8.44 11.44
CA GLY A 113 2.34 -8.67 10.67
C GLY A 113 1.55 -7.39 10.37
N THR A 114 2.24 -6.26 10.23
CA THR A 114 1.58 -4.96 10.03
C THR A 114 1.58 -4.52 8.56
N ARG A 115 0.79 -3.49 8.28
CA ARG A 115 0.90 -2.72 7.02
C ARG A 115 2.31 -2.11 6.87
N PRO A 116 2.72 -1.71 5.64
CA PRO A 116 3.98 -0.99 5.43
C PRO A 116 4.07 0.24 6.34
N LEU A 117 5.27 0.48 6.87
CA LEU A 117 5.55 1.52 7.84
C LEU A 117 6.36 2.66 7.20
N SER A 118 6.30 3.85 7.78
CA SER A 118 7.11 5.01 7.36
C SER A 118 8.58 4.81 7.74
N VAL A 119 9.52 5.32 6.94
CA VAL A 119 10.96 5.35 7.30
C VAL A 119 11.37 6.56 8.14
N LEU A 120 10.46 7.52 8.31
CA LEU A 120 10.74 8.77 9.01
C LEU A 120 10.29 8.63 10.46
N GLY A 121 11.26 8.65 11.38
CA GLY A 121 11.00 8.90 12.80
C GLY A 121 10.72 10.39 13.05
N PRO A 122 10.36 10.80 14.28
CA PRO A 122 9.93 12.18 14.57
C PRO A 122 10.96 13.26 14.20
N GLY A 123 12.25 13.00 14.44
CA GLY A 123 13.33 13.94 14.11
C GLY A 123 13.52 14.10 12.60
N ASP A 124 13.52 12.99 11.88
CA ASP A 124 13.64 12.99 10.41
C ASP A 124 12.40 13.61 9.76
N LEU A 125 11.21 13.32 10.29
CA LEU A 125 9.96 13.90 9.83
C LEU A 125 10.01 15.42 9.93
N ALA A 126 10.47 15.98 11.05
CA ALA A 126 10.61 17.42 11.19
C ALA A 126 11.60 18.03 10.18
N ALA A 127 12.73 17.36 9.94
CA ALA A 127 13.74 17.81 8.97
C ALA A 127 13.20 17.80 7.53
N VAL A 128 12.53 16.71 7.14
CA VAL A 128 11.91 16.56 5.82
C VAL A 128 10.78 17.56 5.65
N GLN A 129 9.92 17.73 6.66
CA GLN A 129 8.82 18.71 6.64
C GLN A 129 9.36 20.14 6.45
N SER A 130 10.46 20.50 7.11
CA SER A 130 11.06 21.82 6.97
C SER A 130 11.50 22.12 5.53
N VAL A 131 11.89 21.11 4.75
CA VAL A 131 12.22 21.29 3.32
C VAL A 131 10.95 21.46 2.50
N LEU A 132 9.90 20.70 2.81
CA LEU A 132 8.60 20.79 2.14
C LEU A 132 7.88 22.13 2.41
N ASP A 133 8.00 22.65 3.62
CA ASP A 133 7.42 23.92 4.05
C ASP A 133 8.27 25.13 3.61
N GLY A 134 9.52 24.89 3.21
CA GLY A 134 10.44 25.92 2.74
C GLY A 134 10.00 26.59 1.44
N PRO A 135 10.53 27.78 1.10
CA PRO A 135 10.17 28.47 -0.13
C PRO A 135 10.93 27.98 -1.38
N ASP A 136 11.89 27.07 -1.25
CA ASP A 136 12.71 26.59 -2.38
C ASP A 136 12.03 25.43 -3.13
N PRO A 137 11.47 25.66 -4.33
CA PRO A 137 10.80 24.62 -5.11
C PRO A 137 11.77 23.51 -5.58
N THR A 138 13.03 23.86 -5.86
CA THR A 138 14.03 22.89 -6.34
C THR A 138 14.37 21.89 -5.24
N ALA A 139 14.47 22.35 -3.99
CA ALA A 139 14.69 21.49 -2.84
C ALA A 139 13.54 20.48 -2.63
N LYS A 140 12.28 20.91 -2.83
CA LYS A 140 11.10 20.04 -2.71
C LYS A 140 11.07 18.95 -3.78
N VAL A 141 11.30 19.31 -5.04
CA VAL A 141 11.35 18.34 -6.15
C VAL A 141 12.45 17.32 -5.92
N ARG A 142 13.65 17.79 -5.53
CA ARG A 142 14.78 16.90 -5.24
C ARG A 142 14.42 15.91 -4.13
N LEU A 143 13.88 16.41 -3.01
CA LEU A 143 13.45 15.58 -1.89
C LEU A 143 12.44 14.53 -2.31
N ALA A 144 11.43 14.92 -3.10
CA ALA A 144 10.41 14.00 -3.58
C ALA A 144 10.96 12.95 -4.54
N ALA A 145 11.86 13.33 -5.45
CA ALA A 145 12.55 12.42 -6.33
C ALA A 145 13.42 11.42 -5.55
N ASP A 146 14.12 11.88 -4.51
CA ASP A 146 14.95 11.03 -3.66
C ASP A 146 14.13 10.03 -2.86
N LEU A 147 13.03 10.46 -2.24
CA LEU A 147 12.06 9.56 -1.60
C LEU A 147 11.50 8.55 -2.59
N THR A 148 11.24 8.97 -3.83
CA THR A 148 10.68 8.11 -4.88
C THR A 148 11.66 7.06 -5.36
N GLN A 149 12.93 7.44 -5.55
CA GLN A 149 13.99 6.56 -6.04
C GLN A 149 14.53 5.62 -4.96
N ALA A 150 14.61 6.08 -3.71
CA ALA A 150 15.21 5.30 -2.63
C ALA A 150 14.24 4.30 -2.00
N LEU A 151 12.94 4.60 -1.97
CA LEU A 151 11.97 3.83 -1.20
C LEU A 151 11.15 2.87 -2.08
N PRO A 152 11.01 1.60 -1.66
CA PRO A 152 10.00 0.70 -2.19
C PRO A 152 8.60 1.29 -2.05
N GLU A 153 7.71 1.03 -3.00
CA GLU A 153 6.48 1.82 -3.10
C GLU A 153 5.56 1.75 -1.88
N GLY A 154 5.37 0.57 -1.28
CA GLY A 154 4.57 0.45 -0.06
C GLY A 154 5.13 1.29 1.10
N VAL A 155 6.45 1.34 1.24
CA VAL A 155 7.15 2.13 2.26
C VAL A 155 7.08 3.62 1.92
N ARG A 156 7.24 3.96 0.64
CA ARG A 156 7.11 5.31 0.09
C ARG A 156 5.73 5.90 0.41
N MET A 157 4.66 5.16 0.14
CA MET A 157 3.29 5.62 0.42
C MET A 157 3.03 5.85 1.91
N SER A 158 3.48 4.94 2.78
CA SER A 158 3.38 5.14 4.23
C SER A 158 4.21 6.32 4.73
N THR A 159 5.36 6.56 4.10
CA THR A 159 6.22 7.72 4.39
C THR A 159 5.55 9.04 3.98
N TRP A 160 4.95 9.10 2.79
CA TRP A 160 4.16 10.25 2.35
C TRP A 160 2.92 10.47 3.21
N ALA A 161 2.24 9.40 3.64
CA ALA A 161 1.12 9.51 4.56
C ALA A 161 1.54 10.12 5.90
N ALA A 162 2.71 9.75 6.43
CA ALA A 162 3.27 10.34 7.65
C ALA A 162 3.57 11.84 7.46
N LEU A 163 4.16 12.23 6.33
CA LEU A 163 4.40 13.64 5.98
C LEU A 163 3.10 14.44 5.80
N GLY A 164 2.02 13.79 5.35
CA GLY A 164 0.70 14.40 5.15
C GLY A 164 -0.10 14.66 6.43
N GLN A 165 0.28 14.10 7.58
CA GLN A 165 -0.49 14.26 8.83
C GLN A 165 -0.50 15.70 9.36
N LYS A 166 0.45 16.55 8.97
CA LYS A 166 0.46 18.00 9.29
C LYS A 166 -0.23 18.88 8.24
N GLY A 167 -0.73 18.29 7.16
CA GLY A 167 -1.39 19.00 6.07
C GLY A 167 -1.35 18.17 4.77
N PRO A 168 -2.46 17.55 4.35
CA PRO A 168 -2.48 16.62 3.21
C PRO A 168 -2.11 17.27 1.88
N ALA A 169 -2.18 18.60 1.77
CA ALA A 169 -1.81 19.33 0.55
C ALA A 169 -0.28 19.37 0.32
N ALA A 170 0.53 19.82 1.30
CA ALA A 170 1.94 20.16 1.07
C ALA A 170 2.85 18.96 0.75
N ALA A 171 2.69 17.85 1.48
CA ALA A 171 3.44 16.61 1.23
C ALA A 171 3.11 16.01 -0.15
N LEU A 172 1.90 16.28 -0.63
CA LEU A 172 1.33 15.64 -1.79
C LEU A 172 1.50 16.47 -3.07
N THR A 173 1.47 17.80 -2.97
CA THR A 173 2.02 18.71 -3.99
C THR A 173 3.49 18.41 -4.22
N SER A 174 4.22 18.03 -3.17
CA SER A 174 5.63 17.65 -3.28
C SER A 174 5.82 16.25 -3.86
N PHE A 175 4.99 15.25 -3.50
CA PHE A 175 4.99 13.94 -4.17
C PHE A 175 4.64 14.04 -5.66
N ALA A 176 3.60 14.80 -5.99
CA ALA A 176 3.27 15.15 -7.37
C ALA A 176 4.46 15.87 -8.02
N GLY A 177 5.13 16.79 -7.30
CA GLY A 177 6.35 17.51 -7.67
C GLY A 177 7.55 16.66 -8.01
N GLY A 178 7.76 15.55 -7.30
CA GLY A 178 8.76 14.55 -7.66
C GLY A 178 8.48 13.83 -8.99
N LEU A 179 7.23 13.89 -9.47
CA LEU A 179 6.79 13.36 -10.78
C LEU A 179 6.64 14.49 -11.84
N MET A 180 6.89 15.75 -11.49
CA MET A 180 6.78 16.91 -12.38
C MET A 180 8.09 17.18 -13.14
N PRO A 181 8.03 17.43 -14.47
CA PRO A 181 9.08 18.14 -15.20
C PRO A 181 9.06 19.65 -14.94
N ALA A 182 7.94 20.20 -14.45
CA ALA A 182 7.72 21.63 -14.21
C ALA A 182 7.84 22.02 -12.71
N ASP A 183 7.99 23.31 -12.47
CA ASP A 183 8.20 23.93 -11.15
C ASP A 183 7.02 23.65 -10.19
N PRO A 184 7.22 23.12 -8.97
CA PRO A 184 6.14 22.78 -8.05
C PRO A 184 5.27 23.98 -7.62
N ASP A 185 5.76 25.21 -7.76
CA ASP A 185 4.94 26.41 -7.54
C ASP A 185 3.79 26.49 -8.56
N VAL A 186 4.00 25.97 -9.76
CA VAL A 186 3.01 25.95 -10.85
C VAL A 186 1.83 25.03 -10.54
N ALA A 187 2.04 23.92 -9.83
CA ALA A 187 0.94 23.05 -9.39
C ALA A 187 0.11 23.64 -8.25
N ALA A 188 0.68 24.58 -7.48
CA ALA A 188 -0.01 25.32 -6.43
C ALA A 188 -0.67 26.61 -6.96
N GLU A 189 -0.34 27.04 -8.19
CA GLU A 189 -0.88 28.25 -8.78
C GLU A 189 -2.37 28.12 -9.09
N PRO A 190 -3.24 28.97 -8.49
CA PRO A 190 -4.69 28.87 -8.66
C PRO A 190 -5.18 28.99 -10.11
N ARG A 191 -4.37 29.55 -11.02
CA ARG A 191 -4.75 29.73 -12.43
C ARG A 191 -4.77 28.44 -13.24
N TYR A 192 -4.04 27.41 -12.82
CA TYR A 192 -3.99 26.09 -13.46
C TYR A 192 -4.85 25.05 -12.76
N ALA A 193 -5.30 25.35 -11.53
CA ALA A 193 -6.27 24.52 -10.84
C ALA A 193 -7.67 24.64 -11.47
N PRO A 194 -8.51 23.59 -11.35
CA PRO A 194 -9.92 23.69 -11.69
C PRO A 194 -10.57 24.85 -10.92
N LYS A 195 -11.21 25.77 -11.66
CA LYS A 195 -11.82 26.98 -11.10
C LYS A 195 -13.08 26.64 -10.32
N ALA A 196 -13.40 27.42 -9.29
CA ALA A 196 -14.69 27.30 -8.63
C ALA A 196 -15.86 27.59 -9.60
N GLY A 197 -17.02 26.99 -9.36
CA GLY A 197 -18.18 27.07 -10.26
C GLY A 197 -18.33 25.83 -11.14
N THR A 198 -18.88 26.02 -12.34
CA THR A 198 -19.23 24.95 -13.30
C THR A 198 -18.05 24.07 -13.68
N GLU A 199 -16.88 24.65 -13.85
CA GLU A 199 -15.65 23.96 -14.22
C GLU A 199 -15.13 23.08 -13.07
N GLY A 200 -15.23 23.56 -11.84
CA GLY A 200 -14.86 22.81 -10.64
C GLY A 200 -15.87 21.71 -10.31
N GLU A 201 -17.14 21.88 -10.66
CA GLU A 201 -18.14 20.81 -10.66
C GLU A 201 -17.80 19.74 -11.69
N ALA A 202 -17.57 20.12 -12.94
CA ALA A 202 -17.18 19.21 -14.00
C ALA A 202 -15.91 18.43 -13.63
N PHE A 203 -14.89 19.10 -13.08
CA PHE A 203 -13.68 18.44 -12.61
C PHE A 203 -13.96 17.43 -11.49
N ARG A 204 -14.79 17.79 -10.50
CA ARG A 204 -15.15 16.87 -9.41
C ARG A 204 -15.88 15.63 -9.94
N GLU A 205 -16.86 15.82 -10.82
CA GLU A 205 -17.59 14.72 -11.45
C GLU A 205 -16.68 13.84 -12.30
N GLY A 206 -15.82 14.45 -13.11
CA GLY A 206 -14.81 13.75 -13.89
C GLY A 206 -13.87 12.94 -12.99
N LEU A 207 -13.43 13.52 -11.87
CA LEU A 207 -12.54 12.85 -10.92
C LEU A 207 -13.24 11.69 -10.22
N ASP A 208 -14.50 11.86 -9.78
CA ASP A 208 -15.27 10.80 -9.16
C ASP A 208 -15.58 9.65 -10.14
N LYS A 209 -15.64 9.93 -11.46
CA LYS A 209 -15.75 8.93 -12.52
C LYS A 209 -14.42 8.21 -12.77
N ALA A 210 -13.31 8.94 -12.86
CA ALA A 210 -11.99 8.40 -13.20
C ALA A 210 -11.32 7.70 -12.00
N LEU A 211 -11.57 8.18 -10.79
CA LEU A 211 -11.08 7.63 -9.52
C LEU A 211 -12.25 7.45 -8.55
N PRO A 212 -13.13 6.45 -8.78
CA PRO A 212 -14.29 6.25 -7.92
C PRO A 212 -13.86 5.80 -6.52
N ALA A 213 -14.49 6.36 -5.49
CA ALA A 213 -14.24 5.99 -4.09
C ALA A 213 -14.38 4.47 -3.84
N THR A 214 -15.22 3.80 -4.63
CA THR A 214 -15.44 2.35 -4.57
C THR A 214 -14.21 1.52 -4.97
N ALA A 215 -13.20 2.13 -5.62
CA ALA A 215 -11.92 1.48 -5.92
C ALA A 215 -11.06 1.21 -4.68
N PHE A 216 -11.37 1.86 -3.56
CA PHE A 216 -10.69 1.73 -2.28
C PHE A 216 -11.47 0.84 -1.33
N GLY A 217 -10.83 0.25 -0.32
CA GLY A 217 -11.56 -0.43 0.74
C GLY A 217 -12.39 0.50 1.62
N SER A 218 -13.45 0.00 2.26
CA SER A 218 -14.45 0.82 3.00
C SER A 218 -13.82 1.78 4.02
N ASN A 219 -12.83 1.31 4.78
CA ASN A 219 -12.09 2.10 5.76
C ASN A 219 -11.21 3.21 5.15
N SER A 220 -10.87 3.07 3.86
CA SER A 220 -10.02 4.02 3.14
C SER A 220 -10.81 5.16 2.48
N ARG A 221 -12.16 5.06 2.44
CA ARG A 221 -13.04 6.02 1.74
C ARG A 221 -13.58 7.15 2.63
N THR A 222 -13.67 6.94 3.94
CA THR A 222 -14.57 7.72 4.82
C THR A 222 -13.88 8.81 5.66
N GLY A 223 -12.55 8.89 5.66
CA GLY A 223 -11.82 9.93 6.39
C GLY A 223 -11.50 11.14 5.51
N GLU A 224 -11.67 12.36 6.03
CA GLU A 224 -11.21 13.61 5.40
C GLU A 224 -9.69 13.61 5.15
N THR A 225 -8.94 12.82 5.93
CA THR A 225 -7.50 12.58 5.77
C THR A 225 -7.20 11.14 5.33
N GLY A 226 -8.21 10.41 4.86
CA GLY A 226 -8.09 9.01 4.44
C GLY A 226 -7.34 8.86 3.11
N PRO A 227 -6.85 7.65 2.78
CA PRO A 227 -6.10 7.39 1.54
C PRO A 227 -6.80 7.88 0.26
N TYR A 228 -8.14 7.80 0.21
CA TYR A 228 -8.91 8.32 -0.92
C TYR A 228 -8.83 9.85 -1.03
N ALA A 229 -9.08 10.58 0.08
CA ALA A 229 -9.01 12.03 0.11
C ALA A 229 -7.61 12.54 -0.26
N VAL A 230 -6.57 11.85 0.26
CA VAL A 230 -5.18 12.08 -0.13
C VAL A 230 -5.05 11.89 -1.65
N LEU A 231 -5.38 10.73 -2.22
CA LEU A 231 -5.21 10.50 -3.66
C LEU A 231 -5.97 11.51 -4.54
N ARG A 232 -7.17 11.94 -4.16
CA ARG A 232 -7.91 12.98 -4.90
C ARG A 232 -7.12 14.29 -5.00
N GLU A 233 -6.55 14.75 -3.90
CA GLU A 233 -5.75 15.98 -3.90
C GLU A 233 -4.45 15.81 -4.70
N ALA A 234 -3.84 14.62 -4.70
CA ALA A 234 -2.67 14.33 -5.53
C ALA A 234 -3.01 14.43 -7.01
N VAL A 235 -4.12 13.82 -7.42
CA VAL A 235 -4.60 13.87 -8.80
C VAL A 235 -4.91 15.31 -9.20
N ARG A 236 -5.51 16.10 -8.30
CA ARG A 236 -5.78 17.52 -8.56
C ARG A 236 -4.48 18.32 -8.76
N ALA A 237 -3.48 18.13 -7.91
CA ALA A 237 -2.19 18.78 -8.05
C ALA A 237 -1.49 18.38 -9.36
N ARG A 238 -1.50 17.09 -9.71
CA ARG A 238 -0.94 16.61 -10.98
C ARG A 238 -1.70 17.13 -12.19
N TYR A 239 -3.02 17.25 -12.10
CA TYR A 239 -3.82 17.84 -13.17
C TYR A 239 -3.45 19.32 -13.41
N ALA A 240 -3.26 20.09 -12.34
CA ALA A 240 -2.84 21.49 -12.46
C ALA A 240 -1.45 21.61 -13.12
N ASP A 241 -0.50 20.76 -12.74
CA ASP A 241 0.81 20.66 -13.36
C ASP A 241 0.75 20.35 -14.87
N LEU A 242 -0.02 19.31 -15.24
CA LEU A 242 -0.22 18.97 -16.64
C LEU A 242 -0.89 20.10 -17.42
N SER A 243 -1.77 20.86 -16.77
CA SER A 243 -2.45 22.02 -17.37
C SER A 243 -1.44 23.12 -17.65
N ALA A 244 -0.55 23.38 -16.71
CA ALA A 244 0.47 24.39 -16.88
C ALA A 244 1.55 24.03 -17.90
N THR A 245 1.93 22.76 -17.98
CA THR A 245 2.87 22.25 -19.00
C THR A 245 2.39 22.58 -20.42
N VAL A 246 1.07 22.61 -20.66
CA VAL A 246 0.47 22.99 -21.95
C VAL A 246 -0.04 24.43 -21.99
N GLY A 247 0.19 25.22 -20.94
CA GLY A 247 -0.24 26.62 -20.84
C GLY A 247 -1.75 26.83 -20.71
N ASP A 248 -2.51 25.80 -20.29
CA ASP A 248 -3.96 25.87 -20.18
C ASP A 248 -4.41 26.48 -18.85
N THR A 249 -4.77 27.76 -18.89
CA THR A 249 -5.35 28.52 -17.75
C THR A 249 -6.87 28.65 -17.84
N THR A 250 -7.53 27.92 -18.75
CA THR A 250 -8.97 28.05 -18.97
C THR A 250 -9.74 27.59 -17.74
N GLY A 251 -9.22 26.57 -17.04
CA GLY A 251 -9.85 25.89 -15.93
C GLY A 251 -10.89 24.86 -16.36
N ARG A 252 -11.13 24.69 -17.66
CA ARG A 252 -12.06 23.69 -18.20
C ARG A 252 -11.51 22.30 -18.02
N LEU A 253 -12.38 21.35 -17.72
CA LEU A 253 -11.99 19.94 -17.64
C LEU A 253 -11.49 19.44 -19.00
N ASP A 254 -10.34 18.79 -18.95
CA ASP A 254 -9.74 18.01 -20.03
C ASP A 254 -9.69 16.56 -19.53
N GLU A 255 -10.55 15.70 -20.07
CA GLU A 255 -10.70 14.32 -19.60
C GLU A 255 -9.41 13.50 -19.79
N ASN A 256 -8.68 13.73 -20.87
CA ASN A 256 -7.43 13.00 -21.14
C ASN A 256 -6.35 13.40 -20.12
N ARG A 257 -6.28 14.69 -19.79
CA ARG A 257 -5.36 15.20 -18.77
C ARG A 257 -5.72 14.69 -17.38
N LEU A 258 -7.01 14.64 -17.04
CA LEU A 258 -7.47 14.06 -15.79
C LEU A 258 -7.15 12.58 -15.70
N GLN A 259 -7.45 11.83 -16.76
CA GLN A 259 -7.15 10.40 -16.82
C GLN A 259 -5.65 10.15 -16.64
N ARG A 260 -4.79 10.93 -17.31
CA ARG A 260 -3.33 10.87 -17.14
C ARG A 260 -2.90 11.21 -15.71
N ALA A 261 -3.50 12.22 -15.08
CA ALA A 261 -3.22 12.56 -13.69
C ALA A 261 -3.62 11.43 -12.72
N VAL A 262 -4.75 10.76 -12.97
CA VAL A 262 -5.17 9.58 -12.21
C VAL A 262 -4.15 8.45 -12.41
N GLU A 263 -3.78 8.12 -13.64
CA GLU A 263 -2.80 7.07 -13.95
C GLU A 263 -1.43 7.34 -13.33
N ASP A 264 -0.93 8.56 -13.43
CA ASP A 264 0.36 8.96 -12.87
C ASP A 264 0.40 8.80 -11.35
N ILE A 265 -0.72 9.05 -10.65
CA ILE A 265 -0.81 9.09 -9.19
C ILE A 265 -1.23 7.75 -8.58
N SER A 266 -2.33 7.15 -9.08
CA SER A 266 -2.89 5.90 -8.55
C SER A 266 -2.30 4.67 -9.23
N GLY A 267 -1.63 4.84 -10.37
CA GLY A 267 -1.23 3.74 -11.25
C GLY A 267 -2.30 3.31 -12.25
N GLY A 268 -3.49 3.92 -12.18
CA GLY A 268 -4.65 3.59 -13.01
C GLY A 268 -5.76 2.94 -12.19
N VAL A 269 -6.98 3.04 -12.71
CA VAL A 269 -8.15 2.34 -12.18
C VAL A 269 -8.55 1.26 -13.17
N LEU A 270 -8.60 0.02 -12.69
CA LEU A 270 -8.98 -1.15 -13.46
C LEU A 270 -10.36 -1.65 -13.02
N SER A 271 -10.98 -2.52 -13.81
CA SER A 271 -12.25 -3.15 -13.48
C SER A 271 -12.05 -4.65 -13.29
N HIS A 272 -12.61 -5.21 -12.20
CA HIS A 272 -12.67 -6.65 -12.00
C HIS A 272 -14.05 -7.06 -11.51
N SER A 273 -14.70 -7.99 -12.20
CA SER A 273 -16.07 -8.42 -11.89
C SER A 273 -17.07 -7.25 -11.71
N GLY A 274 -16.88 -6.18 -12.49
CA GLY A 274 -17.71 -4.97 -12.43
C GLY A 274 -17.44 -4.03 -11.26
N SER A 275 -16.43 -4.31 -10.42
CA SER A 275 -15.96 -3.40 -9.37
C SER A 275 -14.67 -2.70 -9.81
N PRO A 276 -14.54 -1.38 -9.62
CA PRO A 276 -13.29 -0.69 -9.85
C PRO A 276 -12.27 -1.09 -8.78
N LEU A 277 -10.99 -1.08 -9.12
CA LEU A 277 -9.86 -1.27 -8.21
C LEU A 277 -8.65 -0.46 -8.66
N ILE A 278 -7.73 -0.19 -7.74
CA ILE A 278 -6.46 0.47 -8.08
C ILE A 278 -5.52 -0.55 -8.69
N ALA A 279 -4.89 -0.22 -9.81
CA ALA A 279 -3.98 -1.09 -10.52
C ALA A 279 -2.85 -1.63 -9.60
N PRO A 280 -2.45 -2.91 -9.76
CA PRO A 280 -1.35 -3.45 -8.97
C PRO A 280 -0.03 -2.71 -9.17
N GLU A 281 0.24 -2.25 -10.38
CA GLU A 281 1.43 -1.50 -10.76
C GLU A 281 1.04 -0.30 -11.61
N ARG A 282 1.90 0.74 -11.62
CA ARG A 282 1.60 1.97 -12.37
C ARG A 282 1.64 1.71 -13.87
N GLY A 283 0.61 2.21 -14.56
CA GLY A 283 0.50 2.06 -16.00
C GLY A 283 0.12 0.64 -16.44
N MET A 284 -0.24 -0.24 -15.51
CA MET A 284 -0.72 -1.58 -15.84
C MET A 284 -2.01 -1.46 -16.64
N SER A 285 -2.04 -2.08 -17.83
CA SER A 285 -3.25 -2.11 -18.64
C SER A 285 -4.25 -3.14 -18.09
N GLN A 286 -5.55 -2.96 -18.39
CA GLN A 286 -6.58 -3.97 -18.08
C GLN A 286 -6.19 -5.36 -18.60
N ARG A 287 -5.59 -5.43 -19.80
CA ARG A 287 -5.15 -6.70 -20.40
C ARG A 287 -4.06 -7.38 -19.58
N ASP A 288 -3.07 -6.62 -19.12
CA ASP A 288 -1.97 -7.18 -18.33
C ASP A 288 -2.48 -7.68 -16.98
N PHE A 289 -3.38 -6.92 -16.36
CA PHE A 289 -4.06 -7.31 -15.13
C PHE A 289 -4.89 -8.59 -15.32
N ASP A 290 -5.71 -8.67 -16.37
CA ASP A 290 -6.49 -9.87 -16.70
C ASP A 290 -5.55 -11.06 -16.95
N GLY A 291 -4.40 -10.82 -17.60
CA GLY A 291 -3.34 -11.79 -17.80
C GLY A 291 -2.75 -12.30 -16.49
N ILE A 292 -2.48 -11.41 -15.53
CA ILE A 292 -2.02 -11.78 -14.17
C ILE A 292 -3.07 -12.64 -13.47
N LEU A 293 -4.34 -12.24 -13.50
CA LEU A 293 -5.44 -13.01 -12.90
C LEU A 293 -5.63 -14.38 -13.57
N SER A 294 -5.44 -14.45 -14.88
CA SER A 294 -5.48 -15.72 -15.63
C SER A 294 -4.34 -16.67 -15.25
N GLY A 295 -3.21 -16.13 -14.78
CA GLY A 295 -2.07 -16.90 -14.28
C GLY A 295 -2.23 -17.43 -12.86
N ILE A 296 -3.24 -17.00 -12.11
CA ILE A 296 -3.50 -17.52 -10.75
C ILE A 296 -3.93 -18.98 -10.83
N THR A 297 -3.28 -19.84 -10.04
CA THR A 297 -3.49 -21.29 -10.02
C THR A 297 -4.13 -21.74 -8.70
N GLU A 298 -4.54 -23.01 -8.63
CA GLU A 298 -5.04 -23.62 -7.38
C GLU A 298 -3.99 -23.56 -6.25
N ALA A 299 -2.70 -23.59 -6.58
CA ALA A 299 -1.63 -23.50 -5.59
C ALA A 299 -1.61 -22.12 -4.90
N ASP A 300 -1.88 -21.04 -5.64
CA ASP A 300 -1.95 -19.69 -5.09
C ASP A 300 -3.11 -19.53 -4.09
N LEU A 301 -4.19 -20.28 -4.32
CA LEU A 301 -5.42 -20.27 -3.53
C LEU A 301 -5.54 -21.46 -2.58
N ALA A 302 -4.46 -22.21 -2.36
CA ALA A 302 -4.45 -23.34 -1.43
C ALA A 302 -4.92 -22.91 -0.03
N GLY A 303 -5.85 -23.67 0.56
CA GLY A 303 -6.44 -23.39 1.88
C GLY A 303 -7.36 -22.18 1.93
N VAL A 304 -7.62 -21.50 0.80
CA VAL A 304 -8.56 -20.36 0.75
C VAL A 304 -9.98 -20.89 0.61
N SER A 305 -10.86 -20.45 1.51
CA SER A 305 -12.26 -20.84 1.51
C SER A 305 -13.19 -19.66 1.77
N THR A 306 -14.47 -19.86 1.49
CA THR A 306 -15.54 -18.96 1.93
C THR A 306 -15.76 -19.09 3.43
N LEU A 307 -16.51 -18.17 4.04
CA LEU A 307 -16.94 -18.32 5.44
C LEU A 307 -17.77 -19.60 5.71
N SER A 308 -18.35 -20.20 4.67
CA SER A 308 -19.07 -21.49 4.76
C SER A 308 -18.17 -22.72 4.56
N GLY A 309 -16.86 -22.54 4.39
CA GLY A 309 -15.88 -23.61 4.20
C GLY A 309 -15.75 -24.14 2.76
N SER A 310 -16.40 -23.52 1.78
CA SER A 310 -16.27 -23.91 0.37
C SER A 310 -14.96 -23.36 -0.20
N ALA A 311 -14.19 -24.17 -0.93
CA ALA A 311 -12.93 -23.72 -1.52
C ALA A 311 -13.16 -22.59 -2.55
N VAL A 312 -12.28 -21.59 -2.53
CA VAL A 312 -12.27 -20.51 -3.53
C VAL A 312 -11.33 -20.90 -4.66
N THR A 313 -11.87 -21.17 -5.85
CA THR A 313 -11.10 -21.58 -7.03
C THR A 313 -10.63 -20.37 -7.86
N PRO A 314 -9.62 -20.51 -8.73
CA PRO A 314 -9.22 -19.46 -9.66
C PRO A 314 -10.37 -19.04 -10.59
N GLU A 315 -11.20 -20.00 -11.01
CA GLU A 315 -12.39 -19.73 -11.82
C GLU A 315 -13.38 -18.81 -11.09
N TYR A 316 -13.63 -19.09 -9.80
CA TYR A 316 -14.49 -18.25 -8.97
C TYR A 316 -13.89 -16.85 -8.77
N LEU A 317 -12.58 -16.77 -8.51
CA LEU A 317 -11.87 -15.49 -8.36
C LEU A 317 -12.03 -14.60 -9.60
N ARG A 318 -11.86 -15.19 -10.79
CA ARG A 318 -11.92 -14.47 -12.08
C ARG A 318 -13.33 -14.05 -12.47
N ASN A 319 -14.32 -14.90 -12.23
CA ASN A 319 -15.66 -14.72 -12.78
C ASN A 319 -16.68 -14.14 -11.79
N SER A 320 -16.44 -14.27 -10.48
CA SER A 320 -17.44 -13.99 -9.45
C SER A 320 -16.96 -13.08 -8.33
N ALA A 321 -15.71 -13.24 -7.89
CA ALA A 321 -15.18 -12.45 -6.80
C ALA A 321 -14.87 -11.02 -7.24
N SER A 322 -15.08 -10.05 -6.35
CA SER A 322 -14.55 -8.69 -6.47
C SER A 322 -13.23 -8.60 -5.70
N LEU A 323 -12.40 -7.62 -6.04
CA LEU A 323 -11.16 -7.34 -5.31
C LEU A 323 -11.29 -6.01 -4.59
N GLU A 324 -10.86 -5.96 -3.34
CA GLU A 324 -10.85 -4.76 -2.52
C GLU A 324 -9.41 -4.34 -2.23
N THR A 325 -9.03 -3.14 -2.70
CA THR A 325 -7.68 -2.59 -2.51
C THR A 325 -7.40 -2.33 -1.04
N ILE A 326 -6.44 -3.06 -0.46
CA ILE A 326 -5.91 -2.79 0.90
C ILE A 326 -4.57 -2.06 0.85
N GLY A 327 -3.90 -2.14 -0.29
CA GLY A 327 -2.66 -1.48 -0.61
C GLY A 327 -2.32 -1.78 -2.06
N GLN A 328 -1.29 -1.14 -2.58
CA GLN A 328 -0.90 -1.38 -3.95
C GLN A 328 -0.54 -2.86 -4.19
N GLY A 329 -1.13 -3.42 -5.25
CA GLY A 329 -0.96 -4.82 -5.65
C GLY A 329 -1.49 -5.84 -4.65
N ARG A 330 -2.15 -5.41 -3.57
CA ARG A 330 -2.67 -6.30 -2.52
C ARG A 330 -4.15 -6.08 -2.33
N TYR A 331 -4.90 -7.17 -2.36
CA TYR A 331 -6.35 -7.14 -2.38
C TYR A 331 -6.92 -8.15 -1.40
N PHE A 332 -8.01 -7.77 -0.73
CA PHE A 332 -8.91 -8.80 -0.19
C PHE A 332 -9.82 -9.31 -1.29
N VAL A 333 -10.07 -10.62 -1.28
CA VAL A 333 -11.00 -11.27 -2.20
C VAL A 333 -12.40 -11.19 -1.61
N ARG A 334 -13.24 -10.30 -2.15
CA ARG A 334 -14.61 -10.09 -1.69
C ARG A 334 -15.58 -11.03 -2.43
N LEU A 335 -16.32 -11.83 -1.68
CA LEU A 335 -17.19 -12.88 -2.16
C LEU A 335 -18.61 -12.38 -2.51
N ASN A 336 -19.00 -11.24 -1.93
CA ASN A 336 -20.30 -10.62 -2.18
C ASN A 336 -20.17 -9.26 -2.85
N ARG A 337 -21.31 -8.77 -3.37
CA ARG A 337 -21.40 -7.47 -4.04
C ARG A 337 -21.82 -6.33 -3.12
N ASP A 338 -22.24 -6.61 -1.88
CA ASP A 338 -22.66 -5.58 -0.93
C ASP A 338 -21.42 -4.93 -0.27
N PRO A 339 -21.11 -3.66 -0.61
CA PRO A 339 -19.96 -2.97 -0.04
C PRO A 339 -20.18 -2.54 1.42
N ALA A 340 -21.42 -2.52 1.93
CA ALA A 340 -21.72 -2.14 3.31
C ALA A 340 -21.51 -3.31 4.29
N ARG A 341 -21.56 -4.54 3.79
CA ARG A 341 -21.35 -5.78 4.56
C ARG A 341 -20.46 -6.73 3.77
N PRO A 342 -19.18 -6.38 3.55
CA PRO A 342 -18.31 -7.22 2.75
C PRO A 342 -18.08 -8.57 3.44
N SER A 343 -18.11 -9.63 2.65
CA SER A 343 -17.68 -10.97 3.03
C SER A 343 -16.42 -11.29 2.25
N TYR A 344 -15.36 -11.68 2.95
CA TYR A 344 -14.06 -11.97 2.36
C TYR A 344 -13.78 -13.46 2.33
N ALA A 345 -13.00 -13.90 1.35
CA ALA A 345 -12.35 -15.20 1.41
C ALA A 345 -11.44 -15.25 2.63
N VAL A 346 -11.30 -16.43 3.23
CA VAL A 346 -10.48 -16.66 4.43
C VAL A 346 -9.45 -17.75 4.19
N ARG A 347 -8.31 -17.63 4.87
CA ARG A 347 -7.28 -18.67 5.02
C ARG A 347 -6.93 -18.71 6.49
N ASP A 348 -6.98 -19.89 7.10
CA ASP A 348 -6.69 -20.09 8.53
C ASP A 348 -7.52 -19.17 9.46
N GLY A 349 -8.78 -18.92 9.09
CA GLY A 349 -9.71 -18.07 9.84
C GLY A 349 -9.48 -16.56 9.70
N GLN A 350 -8.50 -16.13 8.90
CA GLN A 350 -8.20 -14.72 8.64
C GLN A 350 -8.57 -14.32 7.20
N PRO A 351 -8.92 -13.05 6.93
CA PRO A 351 -9.15 -12.57 5.57
C PRO A 351 -7.95 -12.85 4.66
N PHE A 352 -8.20 -13.54 3.54
CA PHE A 352 -7.18 -13.88 2.59
C PHE A 352 -6.74 -12.66 1.78
N MET A 353 -5.46 -12.32 1.89
CA MET A 353 -4.80 -11.30 1.08
C MET A 353 -4.23 -11.93 -0.19
N LEU A 354 -4.79 -11.52 -1.34
CA LEU A 354 -4.22 -11.80 -2.65
C LEU A 354 -3.13 -10.77 -2.96
N ASP A 355 -1.90 -11.24 -3.15
CA ASP A 355 -0.75 -10.43 -3.53
C ASP A 355 -0.41 -10.64 -5.02
N LEU A 356 -0.56 -9.56 -5.78
CA LEU A 356 -0.33 -9.51 -7.23
C LEU A 356 0.94 -8.75 -7.59
N ARG A 357 1.73 -8.29 -6.60
CA ARG A 357 2.98 -7.59 -6.85
C ARG A 357 3.98 -8.50 -7.58
N ASP A 358 4.75 -7.93 -8.50
CA ASP A 358 5.80 -8.60 -9.26
C ASP A 358 5.32 -9.78 -10.13
N ARG A 359 4.00 -9.97 -10.26
CA ARG A 359 3.44 -11.02 -11.13
C ARG A 359 3.48 -10.57 -12.58
N GLN A 360 3.98 -11.45 -13.43
CA GLN A 360 3.94 -11.24 -14.88
C GLN A 360 2.60 -11.74 -15.44
N PRO A 361 2.03 -11.06 -16.45
CA PRO A 361 0.87 -11.57 -17.18
C PRO A 361 1.15 -12.95 -17.75
N ALA A 362 0.19 -13.87 -17.64
CA ALA A 362 0.33 -15.17 -18.30
C ALA A 362 0.51 -14.94 -19.81
N PRO A 363 1.37 -15.74 -20.48
CA PRO A 363 1.56 -15.60 -21.92
C PRO A 363 0.22 -15.82 -22.62
N VAL A 364 -0.14 -14.89 -23.52
CA VAL A 364 -1.33 -15.05 -24.36
C VAL A 364 -1.09 -16.29 -25.21
N VAL A 365 -1.74 -17.40 -24.83
CA VAL A 365 -1.71 -18.62 -25.64
C VAL A 365 -2.47 -18.27 -26.91
N ALA A 366 -1.72 -18.01 -27.98
CA ALA A 366 -2.31 -17.77 -29.29
C ALA A 366 -3.31 -18.91 -29.55
N PRO A 367 -4.56 -18.59 -29.93
CA PRO A 367 -5.56 -19.62 -30.17
C PRO A 367 -4.92 -20.62 -31.13
N ARG A 368 -4.79 -21.88 -30.70
CA ARG A 368 -4.20 -22.93 -31.54
C ARG A 368 -5.01 -22.93 -32.82
N GLY A 369 -4.42 -22.37 -33.87
CA GLY A 369 -5.04 -22.30 -35.18
C GLY A 369 -5.41 -23.72 -35.52
N VAL A 370 -6.71 -24.02 -35.55
CA VAL A 370 -7.24 -25.23 -36.13
C VAL A 370 -7.03 -25.07 -37.63
N TYR A 371 -5.77 -25.20 -38.07
CA TYR A 371 -5.41 -25.46 -39.46
C TYR A 371 -5.76 -26.92 -39.74
N GLY A 372 -7.05 -27.24 -39.63
CA GLY A 372 -7.65 -28.42 -40.22
C GLY A 372 -7.79 -28.18 -41.71
N GLY A 373 -6.68 -28.19 -42.43
CA GLY A 373 -6.68 -28.25 -43.89
C GLY A 373 -7.26 -29.60 -44.32
N GLN A 374 -8.58 -29.70 -44.41
CA GLN A 374 -9.21 -30.68 -45.29
C GLN A 374 -8.81 -30.32 -46.71
N ARG A 375 -7.86 -31.09 -47.25
CA ARG A 375 -7.56 -31.12 -48.68
C ARG A 375 -8.82 -31.55 -49.42
N PHE A 376 -9.56 -30.60 -49.99
CA PHE A 376 -10.47 -30.86 -51.10
C PHE A 376 -9.63 -31.07 -52.35
N GLY A 377 -9.21 -32.32 -52.56
CA GLY A 377 -8.70 -32.81 -53.82
C GLY A 377 -9.79 -33.56 -54.57
N ASP A 378 -9.79 -33.39 -55.89
CA ASP A 378 -10.38 -34.25 -56.91
C ASP A 378 -11.89 -34.15 -57.14
N PHE A 379 -12.30 -33.29 -58.09
CA PHE A 379 -13.37 -33.60 -59.04
C PHE A 379 -13.40 -32.56 -60.18
N TRP A 380 -12.58 -32.73 -61.22
CA TRP A 380 -12.87 -32.23 -62.57
C TRP A 380 -12.03 -33.00 -63.60
N THR A 381 -12.64 -34.05 -64.16
CA THR A 381 -12.18 -34.71 -65.39
C THR A 381 -13.27 -34.58 -66.46
N GLY A 382 -12.88 -34.13 -67.66
CA GLY A 382 -13.58 -34.36 -68.92
C GLY A 382 -14.64 -33.30 -69.29
N GLY A 383 -14.67 -32.77 -70.51
CA GLY A 383 -13.91 -33.12 -71.70
C GLY A 383 -14.21 -32.14 -72.84
N ALA A 384 -13.28 -32.08 -73.78
CA ALA A 384 -13.46 -31.48 -75.10
C ALA A 384 -14.00 -32.53 -76.07
N ARG A 385 -15.03 -32.16 -76.83
CA ARG A 385 -15.21 -32.50 -78.25
C ARG A 385 -15.96 -31.36 -78.93
#